data_AF-A0A7C4YTD7-F1
#
_entry.id   AF-A0A7C4YTD7-F1
#
_cell.length_a   1.000
_cell.length_b   1.000
_cell.length_c   1.000
_cell.angle_alpha   90.00
_cell.angle_beta   90.00
_cell.angle_gamma   90.00
#
_symmetry.space_group_name_H-M   'P 1'
#
loop_
_entity.id
_entity.type
_entity.pdbx_description
1 polymer ?
#
loop_
_entity_poly.entity_id
_entity_poly.type
_entity_poly.pdbx_seq_one_letter_code
_entity_poly.pdbx_strand_id
1 'polypeptide(L)'
;MNEIKVIVQMLKQLLKEMEIVSSQGSGYYTCVPFLRRYNKLLQEAQRLLSQSSTTTSVINTFEPLQESDPKDPSDKSKVLLSIRVETSQLITLLEMVSAEEEKK
;
A
#
# COMPACT_ATOMS: atom_id res chain seq x y z
N MET A 1 -13.23 -16.37 0.46
CA MET A 1 -12.99 -14.97 0.88
C MET A 1 -12.35 -14.27 -0.31
N ASN A 2 -12.82 -13.09 -0.71
CA ASN A 2 -12.17 -12.35 -1.80
C ASN A 2 -10.87 -11.75 -1.26
N GLU A 3 -9.73 -12.33 -1.63
CA GLU A 3 -8.40 -11.96 -1.12
C GLU A 3 -8.01 -10.53 -1.55
N ILE A 4 -8.42 -10.08 -2.74
CA ILE A 4 -8.25 -8.70 -3.20
C ILE A 4 -8.95 -7.73 -2.25
N LYS A 5 -10.20 -8.02 -1.88
CA LYS A 5 -10.95 -7.21 -0.90
C LYS A 5 -10.25 -7.17 0.47
N VAL A 6 -9.64 -8.27 0.90
CA VAL A 6 -8.87 -8.30 2.15
C VAL A 6 -7.67 -7.36 2.04
N ILE A 7 -6.88 -7.45 0.96
CA ILE A 7 -5.73 -6.57 0.73
C ILE A 7 -6.15 -5.10 0.74
N VAL A 8 -7.25 -4.75 0.05
CA VAL A 8 -7.80 -3.38 0.06
C VAL A 8 -8.09 -2.90 1.48
N GLN A 9 -8.74 -3.72 2.31
CA GLN A 9 -9.01 -3.34 3.70
C GLN A 9 -7.73 -3.18 4.53
N MET A 10 -6.72 -4.03 4.30
CA MET A 10 -5.43 -3.90 4.99
C MET A 10 -4.66 -2.64 4.56
N LEU A 11 -4.71 -2.28 3.28
CA LEU A 11 -4.11 -1.05 2.77
C LEU A 11 -4.81 0.20 3.34
N LYS A 12 -6.15 0.18 3.43
CA LYS A 12 -6.92 1.27 4.09
C LYS A 12 -6.56 1.40 5.57
N GLN A 13 -6.41 0.28 6.26
CA GLN A 13 -5.98 0.26 7.66
C GLN A 13 -4.55 0.80 7.82
N LEU A 14 -3.64 0.48 6.89
CA LEU A 14 -2.27 1.02 6.87
C LEU A 14 -2.27 2.55 6.76
N LEU A 15 -3.10 3.12 5.88
CA LEU A 15 -3.26 4.58 5.75
C LEU A 15 -3.74 5.22 7.06
N LYS A 16 -4.73 4.60 7.71
CA LYS A 16 -5.26 5.09 8.99
C LYS A 16 -4.19 5.08 10.09
N GLU A 17 -3.37 4.04 10.16
CA GLU A 17 -2.27 3.95 11.13
C GLU A 17 -1.21 5.03 10.88
N MET A 18 -0.91 5.34 9.61
CA MET A 18 0.00 6.43 9.24
C MET A 18 -0.52 7.80 9.66
N GLU A 19 -1.82 8.06 9.49
CA GLU A 19 -2.46 9.30 9.96
C GLU A 19 -2.32 9.46 11.48
N ILE A 20 -2.53 8.37 12.24
CA ILE A 20 -2.37 8.38 13.71
C ILE A 20 -0.94 8.76 14.10
N VAL A 21 0.08 8.08 13.54
CA VAL A 21 1.47 8.31 13.98
C VAL A 21 2.02 9.65 13.51
N SER A 22 1.62 10.13 12.32
CA SER A 22 2.05 11.43 11.82
C SER A 22 1.58 12.60 12.70
N SER A 23 0.46 12.43 13.41
CA SER A 23 -0.07 13.42 14.36
C SER A 23 0.72 13.50 15.69
N GLN A 24 1.50 12.48 16.04
CA GLN A 24 2.24 12.41 17.32
C GLN A 24 3.59 13.13 17.26
N GLY A 25 4.07 13.49 16.07
CA GLY A 25 5.39 14.08 15.84
C GLY A 25 6.46 13.05 15.47
N SER A 26 7.48 13.49 14.74
CA SER A 26 8.49 12.63 14.10
C SER A 26 9.36 11.81 15.04
N GLY A 27 9.44 12.18 16.33
CA GLY A 27 10.18 11.45 17.35
C GLY A 27 9.52 10.15 17.82
N TYR A 28 8.24 9.95 17.51
CA TYR A 28 7.42 8.87 18.09
C TYR A 28 7.15 7.71 17.13
N TYR A 29 7.61 7.78 15.88
CA TYR A 29 7.38 6.73 14.90
C TYR A 29 8.60 6.44 14.03
N THR A 30 8.63 5.22 13.50
CA THR A 30 9.59 4.76 12.49
C THR A 30 8.84 4.48 11.19
N CYS A 31 9.47 4.78 10.05
CA CYS A 31 8.86 4.54 8.74
C CYS A 31 8.95 3.08 8.29
N VAL A 32 9.91 2.31 8.85
CA VAL A 32 10.23 0.93 8.41
C VAL A 32 9.04 -0.04 8.49
N PRO A 33 8.24 -0.07 9.57
CA PRO A 33 7.07 -0.95 9.64
C PRO A 33 6.05 -0.69 8.53
N PHE A 34 5.83 0.58 8.18
CA PHE A 34 4.89 0.98 7.12
C PHE A 34 5.40 0.56 5.74
N LEU A 35 6.69 0.81 5.46
CA LEU A 35 7.34 0.39 4.20
C LEU A 35 7.25 -1.13 4.01
N ARG A 36 7.63 -1.89 5.04
CA ARG A 36 7.56 -3.35 5.03
C ARG A 36 6.14 -3.86 4.81
N ARG A 37 5.16 -3.26 5.47
CA ARG A 37 3.77 -3.69 5.36
C ARG A 37 3.22 -3.40 3.97
N TYR A 38 3.49 -2.22 3.41
CA TYR A 38 3.14 -1.87 2.04
C TYR A 38 3.77 -2.87 1.05
N ASN A 39 5.09 -3.08 1.10
CA ASN A 39 5.80 -3.97 0.18
C ASN A 39 5.26 -5.41 0.19
N LYS A 40 4.93 -5.95 1.37
CA LYS A 40 4.32 -7.28 1.50
C LYS A 40 2.92 -7.35 0.89
N LEU A 41 2.10 -6.30 1.08
CA LEU A 41 0.77 -6.24 0.49
C LEU A 41 0.82 -6.07 -1.04
N LEU A 42 1.78 -5.28 -1.54
CA LEU A 42 2.04 -5.14 -2.98
C LEU A 42 2.44 -6.49 -3.59
N GLN A 43 3.39 -7.20 -2.99
CA GLN A 43 3.84 -8.50 -3.47
C GLN A 43 2.68 -9.50 -3.54
N GLU A 44 1.80 -9.50 -2.54
CA GLU A 44 0.63 -10.36 -2.54
C GLU A 44 -0.39 -9.96 -3.60
N ALA A 45 -0.64 -8.66 -3.78
CA ALA A 45 -1.50 -8.15 -4.85
C ALA A 45 -0.99 -8.56 -6.24
N GLN A 46 0.32 -8.44 -6.48
CA GLN A 46 0.98 -8.88 -7.71
C GLN A 46 0.81 -10.39 -7.93
N ARG A 47 1.00 -11.19 -6.88
CA ARG A 47 0.83 -12.65 -6.93
C ARG A 47 -0.60 -13.03 -7.33
N LEU A 48 -1.60 -12.40 -6.72
CA LEU A 48 -3.02 -12.67 -7.01
C LEU A 48 -3.42 -12.27 -8.42
N LEU A 49 -3.01 -11.07 -8.86
CA LEU A 49 -3.34 -10.58 -10.21
C LEU A 49 -2.62 -11.36 -11.32
N SER A 50 -1.45 -11.95 -11.02
CA SER A 50 -0.77 -12.87 -11.94
C SER A 50 -1.50 -14.20 -12.12
N GLN A 51 -2.38 -14.56 -11.17
CA GLN A 51 -3.18 -15.79 -11.19
C GLN A 51 -4.62 -15.55 -11.65
N SER A 52 -5.07 -14.29 -11.71
CA SER A 52 -6.44 -13.94 -12.10
C SER A 52 -6.60 -13.91 -13.62
N SER A 53 -7.80 -14.28 -14.09
CA SER A 53 -8.23 -14.11 -15.48
C SER A 53 -8.40 -12.64 -15.88
N THR A 54 -8.49 -11.73 -14.92
CA THR A 54 -8.57 -10.27 -15.13
C THR A 54 -7.19 -9.67 -14.86
N THR A 55 -6.28 -9.84 -15.83
CA THR A 55 -4.93 -9.27 -15.76
C THR A 55 -4.95 -7.81 -16.18
N THR A 56 -4.44 -6.92 -15.32
CA THR A 56 -4.13 -5.53 -15.65
C THR A 56 -2.62 -5.32 -15.61
N SER A 57 -2.02 -4.90 -16.72
CA SER A 57 -0.57 -4.64 -16.77
C SER A 57 -0.14 -3.49 -15.85
N VAL A 58 -1.09 -2.66 -15.41
CA VAL A 58 -0.87 -1.53 -14.49
C VAL A 58 -0.29 -2.01 -13.15
N ILE A 59 -0.55 -3.23 -12.68
CA ILE A 59 0.05 -3.72 -11.43
C ILE A 59 1.59 -3.81 -11.50
N ASN A 60 2.15 -3.94 -12.71
CA ASN A 60 3.59 -4.05 -12.92
C ASN A 60 4.30 -2.69 -12.86
N THR A 61 3.57 -1.57 -12.78
CA THR A 61 4.18 -0.25 -12.58
C THR A 61 4.45 0.06 -11.11
N PHE A 62 3.95 -0.77 -10.20
CA PHE A 62 4.20 -0.63 -8.76
C PHE A 62 5.49 -1.33 -8.39
N GLU A 63 6.33 -0.63 -7.62
CA GLU A 63 7.61 -1.14 -7.16
C GLU A 63 7.69 -1.12 -5.63
N PRO A 64 8.42 -2.07 -5.01
CA PRO A 64 8.70 -2.01 -3.59
C PRO A 64 9.43 -0.71 -3.23
N LEU A 65 8.94 -0.03 -2.20
CA LEU A 65 9.60 1.17 -1.67
C LEU A 65 10.84 0.77 -0.86
N GLN A 66 11.92 1.53 -1.02
CA GLN A 66 13.14 1.32 -0.25
C GLN A 66 12.89 1.51 1.26
N GLU A 67 13.27 0.50 2.06
CA GLU A 67 13.25 0.61 3.52
C GLU A 67 14.21 1.73 3.99
N SER A 68 13.66 2.77 4.61
CA SER A 68 14.41 3.90 5.15
C SER A 68 13.73 4.43 6.41
N ASP A 69 14.54 4.90 7.36
CA ASP A 69 14.08 5.55 8.60
C ASP A 69 14.91 6.81 8.85
N PRO A 70 14.67 7.90 8.10
CA PRO A 70 15.44 9.12 8.26
C PRO A 70 15.22 9.71 9.66
N LYS A 71 16.23 10.40 10.19
CA LYS A 71 16.13 11.08 11.50
C LYS A 71 15.41 12.43 11.38
N ASP A 72 15.56 13.08 10.23
CA ASP A 72 14.98 14.39 9.99
C ASP A 72 13.44 14.30 9.86
N PRO A 73 12.67 15.16 10.55
CA PRO A 73 11.21 15.16 10.48
C PRO A 73 10.66 15.32 9.07
N SER A 74 11.26 16.21 8.26
CA SER A 74 10.78 16.50 6.90
C SER A 74 11.01 15.31 5.98
N ASP A 75 12.14 14.61 6.14
CA ASP A 75 12.43 13.41 5.38
C ASP A 75 11.51 12.24 5.79
N LYS A 76 11.19 12.09 7.09
CA LYS A 76 10.17 11.11 7.53
C LYS A 76 8.80 11.39 6.90
N SER A 77 8.40 12.66 6.84
CA SER A 77 7.15 13.06 6.18
C SER A 77 7.16 12.73 4.69
N LYS A 78 8.29 12.90 3.98
CA LYS A 78 8.42 12.48 2.58
C LYS A 78 8.26 10.98 2.41
N VAL A 79 8.87 10.18 3.29
CA VAL A 79 8.73 8.72 3.27
C VAL A 79 7.28 8.30 3.47
N LEU A 80 6.59 8.85 4.48
CA LEU A 80 5.15 8.57 4.68
C LEU A 80 4.30 9.05 3.49
N LEU A 81 4.63 10.20 2.89
CA LEU A 81 3.93 10.69 1.70
C LEU A 81 4.06 9.71 0.53
N SER A 82 5.27 9.19 0.26
CA SER A 82 5.50 8.18 -0.78
C SER A 82 4.65 6.93 -0.54
N ILE A 83 4.65 6.39 0.69
CA ILE A 83 3.82 5.23 1.05
C ILE A 83 2.33 5.52 0.82
N ARG A 84 1.87 6.72 1.20
CA ARG A 84 0.46 7.12 1.06
C ARG A 84 0.03 7.17 -0.40
N VAL A 85 0.83 7.80 -1.27
CA VAL A 85 0.55 7.88 -2.71
C VAL A 85 0.43 6.48 -3.31
N GLU A 86 1.45 5.65 -3.09
CA GLU A 86 1.48 4.29 -3.62
C GLU A 86 0.35 3.41 -3.10
N THR A 87 0.04 3.52 -1.79
CA THR A 87 -1.04 2.76 -1.16
C THR A 87 -2.41 3.14 -1.73
N SER A 88 -2.68 4.44 -1.92
CA SER A 88 -3.95 4.91 -2.48
C SER A 88 -4.15 4.51 -3.95
N GLN A 89 -3.08 4.55 -4.75
CA GLN A 89 -3.12 4.08 -6.14
C GLN A 89 -3.37 2.57 -6.21
N LEU A 90 -2.70 1.79 -5.36
CA LEU A 90 -2.87 0.33 -5.31
C LEU A 90 -4.30 -0.05 -4.87
N ILE A 91 -4.86 0.64 -3.85
CA ILE A 91 -6.27 0.45 -3.46
C ILE A 91 -7.19 0.66 -4.66
N THR A 92 -7.02 1.77 -5.39
CA THR A 92 -7.86 2.13 -6.53
C THR A 92 -7.83 1.04 -7.60
N LEU A 93 -6.63 0.56 -7.95
CA LEU A 93 -6.45 -0.52 -8.92
C LEU A 93 -7.18 -1.80 -8.48
N LEU A 94 -6.98 -2.21 -7.23
CA LEU A 94 -7.56 -3.44 -6.70
C LEU A 94 -9.09 -3.37 -6.57
N GLU A 95 -9.65 -2.22 -6.22
CA GLU A 95 -11.10 -2.02 -6.20
C GLU A 95 -11.70 -2.10 -7.61
N MET A 96 -11.02 -1.54 -8.61
CA MET A 96 -11.45 -1.63 -10.01
C MET A 96 -11.43 -3.08 -10.50
N VAL A 97 -10.34 -3.82 -10.24
CA VAL A 97 -10.26 -5.24 -10.64
C VAL A 97 -11.33 -6.07 -9.93
N SER A 98 -11.50 -5.90 -8.61
CA SER A 98 -12.53 -6.64 -7.87
C SER A 98 -13.94 -6.34 -8.39
N ALA A 99 -14.23 -5.11 -8.80
CA ALA A 99 -15.52 -4.74 -9.36
C ALA A 99 -15.76 -5.31 -10.77
N GLU A 100 -14.70 -5.50 -11.56
CA GLU A 100 -14.78 -6.18 -12.87
C GLU A 100 -14.98 -7.68 -12.72
N GLU A 101 -14.33 -8.32 -11.74
CA GLU A 101 -14.52 -9.74 -11.45
C GLU A 101 -15.95 -10.06 -10.99
N GLU A 102 -16.60 -9.16 -10.24
CA GLU A 102 -17.98 -9.34 -9.77
C GLU A 102 -19.04 -9.16 -10.85
N LYS A 103 -18.68 -8.57 -11.99
CA LYS A 103 -19.58 -8.40 -13.15
C LYS A 103 -19.54 -9.58 -14.12
N LYS A 104 -18.58 -10.50 -13.96
CA LYS A 104 -18.44 -11.72 -14.75
C LYS A 104 -19.19 -12.88 -14.10
#